data_AF-A0A1F5YT82-F1
#
_entry.id   AF-A0A1F5YT82-F1
#
_cell.length_a   1.000
_cell.length_b   1.000
_cell.length_c   1.000
_cell.angle_alpha   90.00
_cell.angle_beta   90.00
_cell.angle_gamma   90.00
#
_symmetry.space_group_name_H-M   'P 1'
#
loop_
_entity.id
_entity.type
_entity.pdbx_description
1 polymer ?
#
loop_
_entity_poly.entity_id
_entity_poly.type
_entity_poly.pdbx_seq_one_letter_code
_entity_poly.pdbx_strand_id
1 'polypeptide(L)'
;MKIDPRIKILYLVLVSLLAFTLGNTPAYCLLAVQALIWAVTRTPLKEARYLRRAITFILLVLIFYAFFSGNREFELFKIYDINLKISISGLLEGLRMCLRFVTVLAASIIVRCGTSRQEFIEGLTGLKLPRTSAILFDLTLAYLEGKDKAGEGEERGNKKRGGNLVLKRLLKGELSVLIEMINSRMAAAKELIADSDLAIIFGLTIVVVSVRFLKVAEGFPLAPGHKNLVIVPCLIAAASLTRTRFAATQIGFVSGIINFLSGSGRFGVFDVLQSMTPGLTVDLMIGLTRWSRSIFVYGLIGLVAGLARVATVLVLSLLFRMPAEYFALLTIPAFFQCMFGALSAPISKYLVKNIKI
;
A
#
# COMPACT_ATOMS: atom_id res chain seq x y z
N MET A 1 7.22 25.93 -13.69
CA MET A 1 8.55 26.00 -13.04
C MET A 1 9.11 24.60 -12.91
N LYS A 2 10.31 24.33 -13.42
CA LYS A 2 10.99 23.04 -13.23
C LYS A 2 11.67 23.07 -11.87
N ILE A 3 10.98 22.58 -10.84
CA ILE A 3 11.54 22.38 -9.50
C ILE A 3 12.30 21.06 -9.50
N ASP A 4 13.46 21.01 -8.84
CA ASP A 4 14.23 19.77 -8.66
C ASP A 4 13.34 18.67 -8.05
N PRO A 5 13.26 17.47 -8.65
CA PRO A 5 12.44 16.38 -8.15
C PRO A 5 12.73 15.97 -6.70
N ARG A 6 13.98 16.13 -6.23
CA ARG A 6 14.37 15.86 -4.84
C ARG A 6 13.62 16.75 -3.87
N ILE A 7 13.47 18.02 -4.22
CA ILE A 7 12.74 19.01 -3.42
C ILE A 7 11.26 18.64 -3.39
N LYS A 8 10.68 18.15 -4.49
CA LYS A 8 9.27 17.72 -4.52
C LYS A 8 8.98 16.55 -3.57
N ILE A 9 9.89 15.57 -3.51
CA ILE A 9 9.75 14.42 -2.58
C ILE A 9 9.97 14.87 -1.14
N LEU A 10 11.00 15.69 -0.89
CA LEU A 10 11.26 16.25 0.43
C LEU A 10 10.07 17.09 0.92
N TYR A 11 9.50 17.91 0.05
CA TYR A 11 8.28 18.68 0.30
C TYR A 11 7.12 17.78 0.73
N LEU A 12 6.91 16.68 0.02
CA LEU A 12 5.83 15.73 0.33
C LEU A 12 6.00 15.07 1.71
N VAL A 13 7.22 14.66 2.06
CA VAL A 13 7.54 14.13 3.40
C VAL A 13 7.35 15.21 4.47
N LEU A 14 7.86 16.42 4.21
CA LEU A 14 7.80 17.55 5.15
C LEU A 14 6.37 18.02 5.39
N VAL A 15 5.54 18.18 4.36
CA VAL A 15 4.12 18.53 4.51
C VAL A 15 3.39 17.43 5.29
N SER A 16 3.70 16.16 5.03
CA SER A 16 3.12 15.03 5.77
C SER A 16 3.46 15.09 7.25
N LEU A 17 4.73 15.38 7.60
CA LEU A 17 5.15 15.53 9.00
C LEU A 17 4.49 16.75 9.63
N LEU A 18 4.62 17.94 9.01
CA LEU A 18 4.10 19.19 9.55
C LEU A 18 2.58 19.18 9.74
N ALA A 19 1.84 18.56 8.82
CA ALA A 19 0.38 18.48 8.92
C ALA A 19 -0.08 17.76 10.20
N PHE A 20 0.70 16.79 10.70
CA PHE A 20 0.34 16.00 11.88
C PHE A 20 1.09 16.39 13.16
N THR A 21 2.26 17.03 13.05
CA THR A 21 3.01 17.50 14.22
C THR A 21 2.57 18.88 14.68
N LEU A 22 2.14 19.75 13.76
CA LEU A 22 1.71 21.10 14.10
C LEU A 22 0.29 21.12 14.69
N GLY A 23 0.02 22.15 15.50
CA GLY A 23 -1.30 22.39 16.11
C GLY A 23 -2.41 22.65 15.09
N ASN A 24 -3.54 23.18 15.56
CA ASN A 24 -4.72 23.34 14.70
C ASN A 24 -4.55 24.49 13.69
N THR A 25 -4.07 25.65 14.15
CA THR A 25 -3.89 26.85 13.31
C THR A 25 -3.00 26.62 12.09
N PRO A 26 -1.81 26.00 12.21
CA PRO A 26 -0.92 25.82 11.05
C PRO A 26 -1.46 24.85 10.01
N ALA A 27 -2.33 23.90 10.38
CA ALA A 27 -2.93 22.97 9.43
C ALA A 27 -3.82 23.68 8.40
N TYR A 28 -4.58 24.70 8.83
CA TYR A 28 -5.39 25.52 7.91
C TYR A 28 -4.51 26.32 6.94
N CYS A 29 -3.42 26.90 7.44
CA CYS A 29 -2.45 27.61 6.61
C CYS A 29 -1.81 26.67 5.58
N LEU A 30 -1.42 25.46 5.99
CA LEU A 30 -0.87 24.45 5.08
C LEU A 30 -1.87 24.07 3.99
N LEU A 31 -3.15 23.90 4.33
CA LEU A 31 -4.19 23.61 3.36
C LEU A 31 -4.39 24.76 2.37
N ALA A 32 -4.41 26.01 2.84
CA ALA A 32 -4.50 27.20 1.99
C ALA A 32 -3.29 27.29 1.04
N VAL A 33 -2.09 26.98 1.53
CA VAL A 33 -0.88 26.86 0.71
C VAL A 33 -1.03 25.76 -0.34
N GLN A 34 -1.57 24.59 0.01
CA GLN A 34 -1.84 23.54 -0.99
C GLN A 34 -2.83 24.01 -2.06
N ALA A 35 -3.91 24.70 -1.67
CA ALA A 35 -4.90 25.23 -2.60
C ALA A 35 -4.28 26.28 -3.55
N LEU A 36 -3.43 27.16 -3.02
CA LEU A 36 -2.69 28.14 -3.81
C LEU A 36 -1.75 27.44 -4.80
N ILE A 37 -0.94 26.48 -4.34
CA ILE A 37 -0.03 25.73 -5.21
C ILE A 37 -0.83 25.00 -6.29
N TRP A 38 -1.94 24.35 -5.93
CA TRP A 38 -2.82 23.68 -6.90
C TRP A 38 -3.31 24.63 -7.98
N ALA A 39 -3.73 25.84 -7.60
CA ALA A 39 -4.19 26.88 -8.54
C ALA A 39 -3.04 27.36 -9.45
N VAL A 40 -1.87 27.62 -8.87
CA VAL A 40 -0.67 28.09 -9.59
C VAL A 40 -0.14 27.02 -10.56
N THR A 41 -0.11 25.75 -10.15
CA THR A 41 0.31 24.62 -11.00
C THR A 41 -0.75 24.21 -12.03
N ARG A 42 -1.95 24.81 -11.97
CA ARG A 42 -3.10 24.49 -12.83
C ARG A 42 -3.40 22.99 -12.85
N THR A 43 -3.29 22.33 -11.69
CA THR A 43 -3.49 20.89 -11.59
C THR A 43 -4.94 20.55 -11.97
N PRO A 44 -5.17 19.61 -12.91
CA PRO A 44 -6.50 19.36 -13.44
C PRO A 44 -7.46 18.84 -12.36
N LEU A 45 -8.66 19.41 -12.29
CA LEU A 45 -9.70 19.01 -11.33
C LEU A 45 -10.14 17.54 -11.47
N LYS A 46 -9.86 16.89 -12.61
CA LYS A 46 -10.10 15.46 -12.80
C LYS A 46 -9.33 14.61 -11.78
N GLU A 47 -8.18 15.09 -11.32
CA GLU A 47 -7.36 14.45 -10.30
C GLU A 47 -7.93 14.62 -8.88
N ALA A 48 -8.92 15.49 -8.66
CA ALA A 48 -9.67 15.53 -7.41
C ALA A 48 -10.50 14.25 -7.17
N ARG A 49 -10.62 13.35 -8.17
CA ARG A 49 -11.23 12.02 -8.02
C ARG A 49 -10.59 11.20 -6.88
N TYR A 50 -9.29 11.37 -6.64
CA TYR A 50 -8.60 10.69 -5.54
C TYR A 50 -9.09 11.19 -4.18
N LEU A 51 -9.35 12.50 -4.05
CA LEU A 51 -9.99 13.06 -2.86
C LEU A 51 -11.41 12.53 -2.68
N ARG A 52 -12.15 12.37 -3.79
CA ARG A 52 -13.49 11.77 -3.77
C ARG A 52 -13.48 10.34 -3.23
N ARG A 53 -12.48 9.53 -3.58
CA ARG A 53 -12.33 8.16 -3.03
C ARG A 53 -12.06 8.17 -1.53
N ALA A 54 -11.45 9.22 -1.03
CA ALA A 54 -11.17 9.40 0.38
C ALA A 54 -12.40 9.85 1.20
N ILE A 55 -13.49 10.28 0.55
CA ILE A 55 -14.72 10.74 1.22
C ILE A 55 -15.28 9.68 2.17
N THR A 56 -15.33 8.40 1.76
CA THR A 56 -15.84 7.34 2.65
C THR A 56 -15.02 7.24 3.93
N PHE A 57 -13.70 7.42 3.84
CA PHE A 57 -12.83 7.42 5.02
C PHE A 57 -13.01 8.69 5.86
N ILE A 58 -13.12 9.86 5.24
CA ILE A 58 -13.40 11.13 5.91
C ILE A 58 -14.73 11.07 6.67
N LEU A 59 -15.80 10.60 6.03
CA LEU A 59 -17.11 10.42 6.65
C LEU A 59 -17.05 9.44 7.81
N LEU A 60 -16.33 8.33 7.65
CA LEU A 60 -16.10 7.39 8.73
C LEU A 60 -15.45 8.11 9.92
N VAL A 61 -14.31 8.79 9.71
CA VAL A 61 -13.61 9.53 10.77
C VAL A 61 -14.53 10.56 11.45
N LEU A 62 -15.30 11.33 10.69
CA LEU A 62 -16.24 12.30 11.24
C LEU A 62 -17.32 11.65 12.11
N ILE A 63 -17.90 10.54 11.66
CA ILE A 63 -18.87 9.75 12.43
C ILE A 63 -18.22 9.26 13.73
N PHE A 64 -17.01 8.69 13.66
CA PHE A 64 -16.30 8.23 14.85
C PHE A 64 -16.07 9.35 15.86
N TYR A 65 -15.57 10.49 15.40
CA TYR A 65 -15.34 11.64 16.25
C TYR A 65 -16.63 12.24 16.82
N ALA A 66 -17.70 12.29 16.03
CA ALA A 66 -18.99 12.82 16.46
C ALA A 66 -19.62 11.98 17.59
N PHE A 67 -19.48 10.65 17.54
CA PHE A 67 -20.12 9.75 18.51
C PHE A 67 -19.25 9.39 19.72
N PHE A 68 -17.93 9.32 19.53
CA PHE A 68 -17.04 8.76 20.53
C PHE A 68 -16.10 9.78 21.18
N SER A 69 -15.89 10.95 20.57
CA SER A 69 -14.99 11.98 21.10
C SER A 69 -15.76 13.16 21.70
N GLY A 70 -15.26 13.71 22.82
CA GLY A 70 -15.75 14.96 23.41
C GLY A 70 -16.97 14.83 24.33
N ASN A 71 -17.47 15.98 24.78
CA ASN A 71 -18.63 16.05 25.67
C ASN A 71 -19.90 15.69 24.91
N ARG A 72 -20.66 14.74 25.44
CA ARG A 72 -21.87 14.19 24.82
C ARG A 72 -23.07 15.09 25.09
N GLU A 73 -23.18 16.16 24.31
CA GLU A 73 -24.13 17.25 24.53
C GLU A 73 -25.54 16.96 23.98
N PHE A 74 -25.65 16.31 22.82
CA PHE A 74 -26.94 16.10 22.15
C PHE A 74 -27.37 14.64 22.17
N GLU A 75 -28.51 14.34 22.78
CA GLU A 75 -29.16 13.02 22.69
C GLU A 75 -29.91 12.88 21.36
N LEU A 76 -29.49 11.91 20.52
CA LEU A 76 -30.22 11.60 19.28
C LEU A 76 -31.31 10.55 19.52
N PHE A 77 -30.91 9.44 20.14
CA PHE A 77 -31.78 8.28 20.36
C PHE A 77 -31.45 7.61 21.68
N LYS A 78 -32.50 7.24 22.40
CA LYS A 78 -32.45 6.38 23.59
C LYS A 78 -33.13 5.07 23.24
N ILE A 79 -32.34 4.05 22.95
CA ILE A 79 -32.84 2.68 22.73
C ILE A 79 -32.37 1.84 23.92
N TYR A 80 -33.30 1.47 24.79
CA TYR A 80 -33.02 0.83 26.09
C TYR A 80 -31.99 1.64 26.91
N ASP A 81 -30.85 1.05 27.24
CA ASP A 81 -29.75 1.66 28.02
C ASP A 81 -28.68 2.33 27.14
N ILE A 82 -28.79 2.25 25.81
CA ILE A 82 -27.81 2.85 24.90
C ILE A 82 -28.27 4.26 24.53
N ASN A 83 -27.68 5.25 25.19
CA ASN A 83 -27.85 6.67 24.86
C ASN A 83 -26.84 7.06 23.78
N LEU A 84 -27.31 7.17 22.54
CA LEU A 84 -26.50 7.57 21.41
C LEU A 84 -26.50 9.10 21.33
N LYS A 85 -25.38 9.69 21.75
CA LYS A 85 -25.20 11.13 21.84
C LYS A 85 -24.17 11.63 20.83
N ILE A 86 -24.40 12.80 20.22
CA ILE A 86 -23.40 13.49 19.38
C ILE A 86 -22.67 14.54 20.22
N SER A 87 -21.36 14.63 20.01
CA SER A 87 -20.54 15.75 20.46
C SER A 87 -20.23 16.71 19.31
N ILE A 88 -20.61 17.98 19.46
CA ILE A 88 -20.18 19.05 18.53
C ILE A 88 -18.66 19.24 18.64
N SER A 89 -18.12 19.21 19.86
CA SER A 89 -16.67 19.31 20.10
C SER A 89 -15.90 18.17 19.41
N GLY A 90 -16.42 16.94 19.48
CA GLY A 90 -15.89 15.78 18.76
C GLY A 90 -15.93 15.99 17.26
N LEU A 91 -17.06 16.41 16.69
CA LEU A 91 -17.20 16.68 15.25
C LEU A 91 -16.20 17.74 14.75
N LEU A 92 -15.98 18.81 15.52
CA LEU A 92 -14.98 19.84 15.19
C LEU A 92 -13.55 19.27 15.20
N GLU A 93 -13.22 18.40 16.16
CA GLU A 93 -11.92 17.73 16.19
C GLU A 93 -11.75 16.74 15.03
N GLY A 94 -12.80 16.00 14.69
CA GLY A 94 -12.85 15.16 13.50
C GLY A 94 -12.64 15.97 12.22
N LEU A 95 -13.28 17.14 12.10
CA LEU A 95 -13.12 18.02 10.95
C LEU A 95 -11.68 18.53 10.82
N ARG A 96 -11.05 18.93 11.93
CA ARG A 96 -9.64 19.33 11.97
C ARG A 96 -8.73 18.21 11.50
N MET A 97 -8.96 16.98 11.97
CA MET A 97 -8.23 15.80 11.55
C MET A 97 -8.40 15.57 10.04
N CYS A 98 -9.64 15.59 9.54
CA CYS A 98 -9.94 15.44 8.12
C CYS A 98 -9.24 16.51 7.27
N LEU A 99 -9.16 17.75 7.73
CA LEU A 99 -8.43 18.81 7.02
C LEU A 99 -6.92 18.53 6.93
N ARG A 100 -6.29 18.04 8.00
CA ARG A 100 -4.88 17.60 7.97
C ARG A 100 -4.68 16.48 6.96
N PHE A 101 -5.57 15.50 6.96
CA PHE A 101 -5.54 14.39 6.02
C PHE A 101 -5.72 14.85 4.56
N VAL A 102 -6.69 15.72 4.30
CA VAL A 102 -6.93 16.34 2.99
C VAL A 102 -5.70 17.15 2.54
N THR A 103 -5.03 17.85 3.44
CA THR A 103 -3.79 18.59 3.16
C THR A 103 -2.70 17.68 2.63
N VAL A 104 -2.47 16.54 3.28
CA VAL A 104 -1.47 15.56 2.86
C VAL A 104 -1.84 14.91 1.53
N LEU A 105 -3.12 14.57 1.34
CA LEU A 105 -3.61 14.06 0.06
C LEU A 105 -3.46 15.08 -1.07
N ALA A 106 -3.75 16.36 -0.82
CA ALA A 106 -3.59 17.43 -1.80
C ALA A 106 -2.12 17.61 -2.19
N ALA A 107 -1.21 17.66 -1.21
CA ALA A 107 0.23 17.71 -1.46
C ALA A 107 0.71 16.51 -2.29
N SER A 108 0.19 15.31 -2.00
CA SER A 108 0.47 14.11 -2.78
C SER A 108 -0.01 14.21 -4.23
N ILE A 109 -1.21 14.74 -4.47
CA ILE A 109 -1.75 14.92 -5.83
C ILE A 109 -0.92 15.96 -6.58
N ILE A 110 -0.59 17.09 -5.96
CA ILE A 110 0.22 18.15 -6.56
C ILE A 110 1.57 17.60 -7.03
N VAL A 111 2.29 16.89 -6.15
CA VAL A 111 3.60 16.32 -6.49
C VAL A 111 3.46 15.29 -7.60
N ARG A 112 2.45 14.41 -7.53
CA ARG A 112 2.26 13.38 -8.55
C ARG A 112 1.91 13.96 -9.92
N CYS A 113 1.05 14.97 -9.98
CA CYS A 113 0.66 15.59 -11.25
C CYS A 113 1.75 16.49 -11.82
N GLY A 114 2.57 17.10 -10.95
CA GLY A 114 3.65 17.99 -11.35
C GLY A 114 5.00 17.32 -11.59
N THR A 115 5.09 15.99 -11.47
CA THR A 115 6.36 15.25 -11.61
C THR A 115 6.17 14.10 -12.58
N SER A 116 7.02 14.03 -13.60
CA SER A 116 7.04 12.86 -14.48
C SER A 116 7.50 11.62 -13.69
N ARG A 117 7.17 10.42 -14.16
CA ARG A 117 7.63 9.18 -13.49
C ARG A 117 9.14 9.11 -13.42
N GLN A 118 9.84 9.51 -14.48
CA GLN A 118 11.30 9.58 -14.55
C GLN A 118 11.88 10.59 -13.55
N GLU A 119 11.33 11.80 -13.49
CA GLU A 119 11.73 12.80 -12.50
C GLU A 119 11.56 12.26 -11.06
N PHE A 120 10.47 11.53 -10.80
CA PHE A 120 10.23 10.94 -9.48
C PHE A 120 11.31 9.90 -9.13
N ILE A 121 11.75 9.09 -10.10
CA ILE A 121 12.85 8.14 -9.93
C ILE A 121 14.16 8.86 -9.65
N GLU A 122 14.47 9.90 -10.42
CA GLU A 122 15.66 10.73 -10.23
C GLU A 122 15.66 11.38 -8.84
N GLY A 123 14.49 11.86 -8.39
CA GLY A 123 14.29 12.40 -7.05
C GLY A 123 14.58 11.37 -5.96
N LEU A 124 14.01 10.16 -6.08
CA LEU A 124 14.25 9.07 -5.12
C LEU A 124 15.72 8.64 -5.11
N THR A 125 16.32 8.48 -6.29
CA THR A 125 17.73 8.12 -6.44
C THR A 125 18.63 9.20 -5.84
N GLY A 126 18.27 10.48 -6.00
CA GLY A 126 18.91 11.62 -5.36
C GLY A 126 18.84 11.61 -3.83
N LEU A 127 17.79 11.00 -3.26
CA LEU A 127 17.65 10.76 -1.82
C LEU A 127 18.39 9.49 -1.34
N LYS A 128 19.37 9.01 -2.11
CA LYS A 128 20.19 7.82 -1.83
C LYS A 128 19.41 6.51 -1.83
N LEU A 129 18.35 6.41 -2.65
CA LEU A 129 17.71 5.12 -2.89
C LEU A 129 18.72 4.11 -3.46
N PRO A 130 18.74 2.85 -2.99
CA PRO A 130 19.54 1.80 -3.62
C PRO A 130 19.25 1.69 -5.12
N ARG A 131 20.31 1.67 -5.94
CA ARG A 131 20.21 1.59 -7.42
C ARG A 131 19.34 0.43 -7.88
N THR A 132 19.43 -0.72 -7.22
CA THR A 132 18.63 -1.91 -7.53
C THR A 132 17.13 -1.63 -7.43
N SER A 133 16.68 -0.88 -6.43
CA SER A 133 15.27 -0.51 -6.28
C SER A 133 14.81 0.48 -7.34
N ALA A 134 15.68 1.39 -7.79
CA ALA A 134 15.39 2.31 -8.89
C ALA A 134 15.21 1.55 -10.21
N ILE A 135 16.13 0.64 -10.53
CA ILE A 135 16.05 -0.23 -11.72
C ILE A 135 14.79 -1.09 -11.67
N LEU A 136 14.55 -1.75 -10.53
CA LEU A 136 13.36 -2.59 -10.34
C LEU A 136 12.07 -1.80 -10.55
N PHE A 137 12.00 -0.58 -10.02
CA PHE A 137 10.86 0.30 -10.18
C PHE A 137 10.65 0.73 -11.63
N ASP A 138 11.72 1.16 -12.32
CA ASP A 138 11.67 1.58 -13.72
C ASP A 138 11.19 0.44 -14.64
N LEU A 139 11.77 -0.75 -14.48
CA LEU A 139 11.33 -1.94 -15.20
C LEU A 139 9.86 -2.26 -14.91
N THR A 140 9.45 -2.16 -13.64
CA THR A 140 8.07 -2.49 -13.24
C THR A 140 7.08 -1.52 -13.87
N LEU A 141 7.43 -0.23 -13.93
CA LEU A 141 6.63 0.77 -14.62
C LEU A 141 6.58 0.54 -16.13
N ALA A 142 7.73 0.34 -16.78
CA ALA A 142 7.81 0.09 -18.21
C ALA A 142 6.95 -1.11 -18.61
N TYR A 143 6.97 -2.17 -17.79
CA TYR A 143 6.13 -3.34 -17.97
C TYR A 143 4.63 -3.04 -17.87
N LEU A 144 4.23 -2.25 -16.87
CA LEU A 144 2.84 -1.86 -16.69
C LEU A 144 2.35 -0.96 -17.84
N GLU A 145 3.19 -0.05 -18.32
CA GLU A 145 2.88 0.86 -19.44
C GLU A 145 2.81 0.13 -20.80
N GLY A 146 3.72 -0.80 -21.07
CA GLY A 146 3.73 -1.57 -22.32
C GLY A 146 2.45 -2.41 -22.49
N LYS A 147 1.82 -2.81 -21.38
CA LYS A 147 0.57 -3.56 -21.37
C LYS A 147 -0.66 -2.71 -21.71
N ASP A 148 -0.61 -1.40 -21.45
CA ASP A 148 -1.69 -0.47 -21.81
C ASP A 148 -1.70 -0.21 -23.32
N LYS A 149 -0.53 -0.18 -23.98
CA LYS A 149 -0.42 0.07 -25.43
C LYS A 149 -0.71 -1.16 -26.31
N ALA A 150 -0.35 -2.36 -25.86
CA ALA A 150 -0.66 -3.60 -26.60
C ALA A 150 -2.13 -4.05 -26.47
N GLY A 151 -2.94 -3.36 -25.65
CA GLY A 151 -4.29 -3.77 -25.29
C GLY A 151 -5.44 -2.95 -25.89
N GLU A 152 -5.17 -1.96 -26.74
CA GLU A 152 -6.20 -1.10 -27.35
C GLU A 152 -6.85 -1.69 -28.61
N GLY A 153 -6.39 -2.85 -29.11
CA GLY A 153 -6.88 -3.47 -30.34
C GLY A 153 -8.12 -4.36 -30.22
N GLU A 154 -8.20 -5.33 -29.29
CA GLU A 154 -9.13 -6.47 -29.55
C GLU A 154 -9.76 -7.20 -28.34
N GLU A 155 -9.54 -6.80 -27.08
CA GLU A 155 -10.02 -7.60 -25.92
C GLU A 155 -10.80 -6.83 -24.85
N ARG A 156 -11.78 -6.01 -25.24
CA ARG A 156 -12.68 -5.36 -24.27
C ARG A 156 -13.75 -6.29 -23.67
N GLY A 157 -13.93 -7.51 -24.19
CA GLY A 157 -14.95 -8.46 -23.72
C GLY A 157 -14.52 -9.39 -22.56
N ASN A 158 -13.23 -9.76 -22.46
CA ASN A 158 -12.83 -10.94 -21.65
C ASN A 158 -11.98 -10.62 -20.40
N LYS A 159 -11.39 -9.41 -20.29
CA LYS A 159 -10.53 -9.03 -19.15
C LYS A 159 -11.25 -8.96 -17.80
N LYS A 160 -12.55 -8.64 -17.76
CA LYS A 160 -13.36 -8.65 -16.52
C LYS A 160 -13.64 -10.07 -15.99
N ARG A 161 -13.58 -11.10 -16.84
CA ARG A 161 -13.80 -12.50 -16.45
C ARG A 161 -12.51 -13.18 -15.98
N GLY A 162 -11.36 -12.86 -16.59
CA GLY A 162 -10.08 -13.52 -16.31
C GLY A 162 -9.53 -13.32 -14.90
N GLY A 163 -9.53 -12.09 -14.35
CA GLY A 163 -9.00 -11.80 -13.00
C GLY A 163 -9.79 -12.53 -11.90
N ASN A 164 -11.12 -12.47 -11.99
CA ASN A 164 -12.03 -13.20 -11.11
C ASN A 164 -11.87 -14.72 -11.24
N LEU A 165 -11.61 -15.24 -12.45
CA LEU A 165 -11.36 -16.66 -12.66
C LEU A 165 -10.06 -17.10 -11.96
N VAL A 166 -8.99 -16.32 -12.10
CA VAL A 166 -7.69 -16.59 -11.46
C VAL A 166 -7.83 -16.54 -9.94
N LEU A 167 -8.52 -15.55 -9.40
CA LEU A 167 -8.73 -15.46 -7.95
C LEU A 167 -9.61 -16.60 -7.42
N LYS A 168 -10.67 -16.97 -8.15
CA LYS A 168 -11.50 -18.15 -7.81
C LYS A 168 -10.70 -19.44 -7.87
N ARG A 169 -9.81 -19.61 -8.86
CA ARG A 169 -8.91 -20.77 -8.96
C ARG A 169 -7.91 -20.82 -7.81
N LEU A 170 -7.32 -19.69 -7.45
CA LEU A 170 -6.44 -19.58 -6.28
C LEU A 170 -7.18 -19.88 -4.96
N LEU A 171 -8.41 -19.39 -4.80
CA LEU A 171 -9.26 -19.70 -3.65
C LEU A 171 -9.69 -21.17 -3.62
N LYS A 172 -9.80 -21.82 -4.79
CA LYS A 172 -9.99 -23.27 -4.92
C LYS A 172 -8.71 -24.08 -4.68
N GLY A 173 -7.58 -23.43 -4.37
CA GLY A 173 -6.32 -24.09 -4.08
C GLY A 173 -5.46 -24.42 -5.31
N GLU A 174 -5.81 -23.93 -6.50
CA GLU A 174 -5.02 -24.13 -7.72
C GLU A 174 -3.79 -23.20 -7.72
N LEU A 175 -2.75 -23.61 -6.98
CA LEU A 175 -1.48 -22.88 -6.88
C LEU A 175 -0.67 -22.88 -8.20
N SER A 176 -0.98 -23.77 -9.14
CA SER A 176 -0.36 -23.84 -10.47
C SER A 176 -0.49 -22.52 -11.23
N VAL A 177 -1.66 -21.87 -11.15
CA VAL A 177 -1.91 -20.59 -11.84
C VAL A 177 -0.99 -19.48 -11.32
N LEU A 178 -0.69 -19.48 -10.02
CA LEU A 178 0.25 -18.51 -9.42
C LEU A 178 1.68 -18.77 -9.92
N ILE A 179 2.10 -20.04 -9.96
CA ILE A 179 3.43 -20.43 -10.43
C ILE A 179 3.59 -20.12 -11.91
N GLU A 180 2.62 -20.46 -12.75
CA GLU A 180 2.62 -20.13 -14.18
C GLU A 180 2.71 -18.63 -14.40
N MET A 181 1.96 -17.84 -13.62
CA MET A 181 2.05 -16.39 -13.67
C MET A 181 3.44 -15.90 -13.27
N ILE A 182 4.00 -16.39 -12.17
CA ILE A 182 5.35 -16.01 -11.71
C ILE A 182 6.39 -16.40 -12.77
N ASN A 183 6.40 -17.65 -13.24
CA ASN A 183 7.34 -18.16 -14.22
C ASN A 183 7.25 -17.42 -15.56
N SER A 184 6.04 -17.13 -16.04
CA SER A 184 5.82 -16.33 -17.25
C SER A 184 6.40 -14.92 -17.10
N ARG A 185 6.17 -14.27 -15.95
CA ARG A 185 6.71 -12.92 -15.68
C ARG A 185 8.22 -12.94 -15.47
N MET A 186 8.76 -13.98 -14.84
CA MET A 186 10.21 -14.18 -14.66
C MET A 186 10.91 -14.47 -15.98
N ALA A 187 10.32 -15.26 -16.88
CA ALA A 187 10.88 -15.52 -18.21
C ALA A 187 11.00 -14.22 -19.01
N ALA A 188 9.92 -13.41 -19.06
CA ALA A 188 9.95 -12.09 -19.67
C ALA A 188 10.97 -11.14 -19.00
N ALA A 189 11.21 -11.30 -17.70
CA ALA A 189 12.22 -10.53 -16.97
C ALA A 189 13.65 -10.93 -17.34
N LYS A 190 13.91 -12.23 -17.48
CA LYS A 190 15.23 -12.78 -17.86
C LYS A 190 15.66 -12.34 -19.26
N GLU A 191 14.70 -12.09 -20.15
CA GLU A 191 14.99 -11.50 -21.48
C GLU A 191 15.46 -10.04 -21.39
N LEU A 192 15.03 -9.32 -20.35
CA LEU A 192 15.35 -7.90 -20.15
C LEU A 192 16.54 -7.67 -19.21
N ILE A 193 16.89 -8.66 -18.37
CA ILE A 193 17.81 -8.52 -17.25
C ILE A 193 18.76 -9.72 -17.22
N ALA A 194 20.07 -9.46 -17.37
CA ALA A 194 21.08 -10.51 -17.31
C ALA A 194 21.28 -11.09 -15.89
N ASP A 195 20.97 -10.31 -14.85
CA ASP A 195 21.05 -10.74 -13.45
C ASP A 195 19.85 -11.61 -13.05
N SER A 196 20.12 -12.89 -12.74
CA SER A 196 19.12 -13.87 -12.34
C SER A 196 18.36 -13.49 -11.08
N ASP A 197 19.02 -12.85 -10.10
CA ASP A 197 18.39 -12.47 -8.84
C ASP A 197 17.40 -11.32 -9.07
N LEU A 198 17.82 -10.32 -9.85
CA LEU A 198 16.99 -9.16 -10.15
C LEU A 198 15.77 -9.56 -11.00
N ALA A 199 15.92 -10.52 -11.91
CA ALA A 199 14.80 -11.11 -12.67
C ALA A 199 13.76 -11.80 -11.76
N ILE A 200 14.20 -12.53 -10.72
CA ILE A 200 13.30 -13.13 -9.72
C ILE A 200 12.56 -12.03 -8.94
N ILE A 201 13.29 -11.03 -8.43
CA ILE A 201 12.71 -9.93 -7.65
C ILE A 201 11.68 -9.16 -8.50
N PHE A 202 12.00 -8.90 -9.77
CA PHE A 202 11.08 -8.26 -10.71
C PHE A 202 9.82 -9.09 -10.96
N GLY A 203 9.97 -10.38 -11.29
CA GLY A 203 8.83 -11.26 -11.54
C GLY A 203 7.86 -11.30 -10.35
N LEU A 204 8.41 -11.45 -9.14
CA LEU A 204 7.63 -11.43 -7.90
C LEU A 204 7.02 -10.05 -7.60
N THR A 205 7.73 -8.95 -7.91
CA THR A 205 7.21 -7.58 -7.77
C THR A 205 5.98 -7.36 -8.64
N ILE A 206 6.01 -7.81 -9.90
CA ILE A 206 4.89 -7.71 -10.82
C ILE A 206 3.67 -8.47 -10.30
N VAL A 207 3.86 -9.66 -9.73
CA VAL A 207 2.76 -10.42 -9.10
C VAL A 207 2.18 -9.67 -7.91
N VAL A 208 3.01 -9.18 -6.99
CA VAL A 208 2.56 -8.42 -5.81
C VAL A 208 1.79 -7.17 -6.22
N VAL A 209 2.30 -6.41 -7.20
CA VAL A 209 1.65 -5.21 -7.73
C VAL A 209 0.32 -5.56 -8.41
N SER A 210 0.26 -6.64 -9.19
CA SER A 210 -0.97 -7.10 -9.86
C SER A 210 -2.06 -7.47 -8.84
N VAL A 211 -1.72 -8.21 -7.80
CA VAL A 211 -2.64 -8.57 -6.70
C VAL A 211 -3.17 -7.32 -5.98
N ARG A 212 -2.37 -6.26 -5.90
CA ARG A 212 -2.82 -4.99 -5.34
C ARG A 212 -3.85 -4.29 -6.23
N PHE A 213 -3.59 -4.23 -7.53
CA PHE A 213 -4.50 -3.62 -8.51
C PHE A 213 -5.83 -4.36 -8.67
N LEU A 214 -5.88 -5.69 -8.53
CA LEU A 214 -7.13 -6.46 -8.60
C LEU A 214 -8.20 -5.93 -7.63
N LYS A 215 -7.82 -5.49 -6.43
CA LYS A 215 -8.75 -4.87 -5.46
C LYS A 215 -9.32 -3.53 -5.92
N VAL A 216 -8.55 -2.76 -6.71
CA VAL A 216 -9.01 -1.48 -7.23
C VAL A 216 -10.09 -1.69 -8.29
N ALA A 217 -10.02 -2.80 -9.03
CA ALA A 217 -10.94 -3.12 -10.11
C ALA A 217 -12.23 -3.82 -9.65
N GLU A 218 -12.17 -4.69 -8.62
CA GLU A 218 -13.25 -5.65 -8.38
C GLU A 218 -14.32 -5.21 -7.37
N GLY A 219 -14.15 -4.09 -6.64
CA GLY A 219 -15.16 -3.61 -5.68
C GLY A 219 -15.53 -4.62 -4.58
N PHE A 220 -14.82 -5.74 -4.49
CA PHE A 220 -15.20 -6.90 -3.70
C PHE A 220 -14.74 -6.71 -2.25
N PRO A 221 -15.65 -6.79 -1.26
CA PRO A 221 -15.31 -6.77 0.16
C PRO A 221 -14.77 -8.14 0.59
N LEU A 222 -13.65 -8.58 -0.01
CA LEU A 222 -12.93 -9.73 0.50
C LEU A 222 -12.35 -9.40 1.88
N ALA A 223 -12.43 -10.38 2.79
CA ALA A 223 -11.99 -10.26 4.17
C ALA A 223 -10.62 -9.56 4.27
N PRO A 224 -10.46 -8.58 5.18
CA PRO A 224 -9.21 -7.86 5.33
C PRO A 224 -8.05 -8.85 5.56
N GLY A 225 -7.00 -8.79 4.73
CA GLY A 225 -5.81 -9.64 4.90
C GLY A 225 -5.68 -10.81 3.95
N HIS A 226 -6.70 -11.23 3.19
CA HIS A 226 -6.59 -12.36 2.25
C HIS A 226 -5.44 -12.20 1.23
N LYS A 227 -5.09 -10.96 0.85
CA LYS A 227 -3.95 -10.68 -0.03
C LYS A 227 -2.62 -11.18 0.52
N ASN A 228 -2.49 -11.30 1.84
CA ASN A 228 -1.29 -11.83 2.46
C ASN A 228 -1.05 -13.29 2.06
N LEU A 229 -2.08 -14.05 1.68
CA LEU A 229 -1.94 -15.41 1.15
C LEU A 229 -1.10 -15.46 -0.13
N VAL A 230 -0.98 -14.36 -0.87
CA VAL A 230 -0.16 -14.30 -2.10
C VAL A 230 1.06 -13.42 -1.91
N ILE A 231 0.89 -12.27 -1.24
CA ILE A 231 1.98 -11.30 -1.04
C ILE A 231 3.06 -11.90 -0.14
N VAL A 232 2.71 -12.50 1.00
CA VAL A 232 3.69 -13.03 1.95
C VAL A 232 4.53 -14.17 1.33
N PRO A 233 3.95 -15.15 0.61
CA PRO A 233 4.74 -16.15 -0.09
C PRO A 233 5.69 -15.57 -1.13
N CYS A 234 5.27 -14.54 -1.87
CA CYS A 234 6.14 -13.87 -2.83
C CYS A 234 7.32 -13.18 -2.13
N LEU A 235 7.09 -12.53 -0.98
CA LEU A 235 8.15 -11.93 -0.18
C LEU A 235 9.12 -12.99 0.37
N ILE A 236 8.59 -14.09 0.92
CA ILE A 236 9.39 -15.21 1.44
C ILE A 236 10.23 -15.83 0.33
N ALA A 237 9.64 -16.03 -0.85
CA ALA A 237 10.34 -16.59 -2.00
C ALA A 237 11.44 -15.66 -2.50
N ALA A 238 11.21 -14.35 -2.59
CA ALA A 238 12.25 -13.40 -2.97
C ALA A 238 13.46 -13.47 -2.03
N ALA A 239 13.21 -13.45 -0.72
CA ALA A 239 14.26 -13.52 0.29
C ALA A 239 14.95 -14.89 0.38
N SER A 240 14.30 -15.99 -0.04
CA SER A 240 14.85 -17.35 0.02
C SER A 240 15.57 -17.78 -1.25
N LEU A 241 15.14 -17.29 -2.41
CA LEU A 241 15.63 -17.71 -3.73
C LEU A 241 16.73 -16.81 -4.27
N THR A 242 16.90 -15.60 -3.72
CA THR A 242 17.91 -14.64 -4.19
C THR A 242 19.04 -14.47 -3.18
N ARG A 243 20.23 -14.12 -3.66
CA ARG A 243 21.39 -13.77 -2.82
C ARG A 243 21.40 -12.29 -2.43
N THR A 244 20.58 -11.48 -3.09
CA THR A 244 20.43 -10.06 -2.84
C THR A 244 19.91 -9.79 -1.41
N ARG A 245 20.64 -8.97 -0.65
CA ARG A 245 20.20 -8.55 0.68
C ARG A 245 18.96 -7.68 0.57
N PHE A 246 18.00 -7.91 1.46
CA PHE A 246 16.76 -7.14 1.55
C PHE A 246 15.85 -7.25 0.31
N ALA A 247 15.87 -8.37 -0.40
CA ALA A 247 15.08 -8.59 -1.61
C ALA A 247 13.57 -8.39 -1.35
N ALA A 248 13.03 -8.94 -0.25
CA ALA A 248 11.61 -8.78 0.08
C ALA A 248 11.26 -7.32 0.40
N THR A 249 12.15 -6.60 1.07
CA THR A 249 12.03 -5.16 1.37
C THR A 249 11.96 -4.36 0.08
N GLN A 250 12.80 -4.67 -0.91
CA GLN A 250 12.80 -4.00 -2.21
C GLN A 250 11.48 -4.20 -2.95
N ILE A 251 10.93 -5.42 -2.96
CA ILE A 251 9.59 -5.70 -3.51
C ILE A 251 8.53 -4.85 -2.80
N GLY A 252 8.55 -4.84 -1.46
CA GLY A 252 7.63 -4.06 -0.65
C GLY A 252 7.72 -2.56 -0.93
N PHE A 253 8.92 -2.05 -1.07
CA PHE A 253 9.21 -0.65 -1.35
C PHE A 253 8.72 -0.23 -2.75
N VAL A 254 9.13 -0.94 -3.80
CA VAL A 254 8.72 -0.66 -5.19
C VAL A 254 7.21 -0.79 -5.35
N SER A 255 6.61 -1.86 -4.80
CA SER A 255 5.17 -2.03 -4.80
C SER A 255 4.44 -0.93 -4.03
N GLY A 256 5.05 -0.40 -2.96
CA GLY A 256 4.57 0.74 -2.19
C GLY A 256 4.52 2.02 -3.03
N ILE A 257 5.61 2.34 -3.72
CA ILE A 257 5.69 3.53 -4.60
C ILE A 257 4.65 3.42 -5.72
N ILE A 258 4.54 2.27 -6.38
CA ILE A 258 3.58 2.09 -7.47
C ILE A 258 2.15 2.29 -6.96
N ASN A 259 1.82 1.76 -5.78
CA ASN A 259 0.52 1.95 -5.16
C ASN A 259 0.25 3.42 -4.79
N PHE A 260 1.28 4.14 -4.33
CA PHE A 260 1.23 5.56 -4.06
C PHE A 260 0.96 6.37 -5.34
N LEU A 261 1.76 6.16 -6.39
CA LEU A 261 1.59 6.83 -7.68
C LEU A 261 0.26 6.52 -8.33
N SER A 262 -0.25 5.30 -8.15
CA SER A 262 -1.58 4.90 -8.62
C SER A 262 -2.73 5.56 -7.85
N GLY A 263 -2.45 6.25 -6.73
CA GLY A 263 -3.43 6.87 -5.86
C GLY A 263 -4.44 5.90 -5.25
N SER A 264 -4.08 4.62 -5.14
CA SER A 264 -4.87 3.60 -4.45
C SER A 264 -4.55 3.50 -2.96
N GLY A 265 -3.54 4.26 -2.52
CA GLY A 265 -3.14 4.38 -1.13
C GLY A 265 -4.17 5.07 -0.24
N ARG A 266 -4.33 4.58 1.00
CA ARG A 266 -5.19 5.22 2.02
C ARG A 266 -4.44 6.27 2.83
N PHE A 267 -3.14 6.11 2.97
CA PHE A 267 -2.28 6.92 3.84
C PHE A 267 -1.28 7.77 3.03
N GLY A 268 -1.47 7.89 1.73
CA GLY A 268 -0.60 8.68 0.86
C GLY A 268 0.81 8.09 0.82
N VAL A 269 1.82 8.91 1.09
CA VAL A 269 3.24 8.46 1.07
C VAL A 269 3.53 7.36 2.08
N PHE A 270 2.81 7.33 3.20
CA PHE A 270 3.03 6.35 4.25
C PHE A 270 2.63 4.93 3.84
N ASP A 271 1.88 4.77 2.74
CA ASP A 271 1.60 3.45 2.17
C ASP A 271 2.88 2.76 1.65
N VAL A 272 3.93 3.53 1.33
CA VAL A 272 5.26 2.99 0.98
C VAL A 272 5.85 2.27 2.19
N LEU A 273 5.84 2.90 3.37
CA LEU A 273 6.32 2.29 4.61
C LEU A 273 5.48 1.07 4.98
N GLN A 274 4.15 1.17 4.92
CA GLN A 274 3.25 0.04 5.19
C GLN A 274 3.51 -1.16 4.26
N SER A 275 3.99 -0.91 3.03
CA SER A 275 4.33 -1.94 2.07
C SER A 275 5.72 -2.52 2.27
N MET A 276 6.65 -1.70 2.75
CA MET A 276 8.04 -2.05 3.00
C MET A 276 8.20 -2.90 4.28
N THR A 277 7.46 -2.58 5.36
CA THR A 277 7.64 -3.22 6.68
C THR A 277 7.53 -4.75 6.66
N PRO A 278 6.52 -5.38 5.99
CA PRO A 278 6.44 -6.83 5.93
C PRO A 278 7.64 -7.45 5.19
N GLY A 279 8.15 -6.78 4.15
CA GLY A 279 9.33 -7.22 3.43
C GLY A 279 10.59 -7.21 4.31
N LEU A 280 10.80 -6.12 5.05
CA LEU A 280 11.89 -6.00 6.01
C LEU A 280 11.84 -7.09 7.07
N THR A 281 10.63 -7.34 7.59
CA THR A 281 10.41 -8.38 8.59
C THR A 281 10.76 -9.77 8.04
N VAL A 282 10.33 -10.07 6.81
CA VAL A 282 10.64 -11.34 6.14
C VAL A 282 12.14 -11.50 5.90
N ASP A 283 12.83 -10.46 5.41
CA ASP A 283 14.27 -10.50 5.16
C ASP A 283 15.07 -10.76 6.45
N LEU A 284 14.70 -10.09 7.55
CA LEU A 284 15.35 -10.27 8.86
C LEU A 284 15.09 -11.68 9.41
N MET A 285 13.85 -12.16 9.35
CA MET A 285 13.49 -13.46 9.87
C MET A 285 14.13 -14.61 9.08
N ILE A 286 14.15 -14.54 7.74
CA ILE A 286 14.83 -15.53 6.90
C ILE A 286 16.34 -15.51 7.14
N GLY A 287 16.92 -14.32 7.35
CA GLY A 287 18.31 -14.18 7.76
C GLY A 287 18.63 -14.91 9.07
N LEU A 288 17.68 -14.90 10.02
CA LEU A 288 17.80 -15.57 11.32
C LEU A 288 17.54 -17.08 11.23
N THR A 289 16.58 -17.52 10.41
CA THR A 289 16.10 -18.91 10.35
C THR A 289 16.65 -19.71 9.17
N ARG A 290 17.83 -19.34 8.64
CA ARG A 290 18.45 -19.89 7.41
C ARG A 290 18.52 -21.42 7.30
N TRP A 291 18.32 -22.14 8.39
CA TRP A 291 18.54 -23.59 8.51
C TRP A 291 17.27 -24.43 8.47
N SER A 292 16.08 -23.83 8.56
CA SER A 292 14.83 -24.61 8.66
C SER A 292 13.85 -24.29 7.54
N ARG A 293 13.59 -25.29 6.69
CA ARG A 293 12.56 -25.26 5.63
C ARG A 293 11.22 -25.84 6.09
N SER A 294 10.97 -25.81 7.40
CA SER A 294 9.73 -26.32 7.99
C SER A 294 8.54 -25.42 7.66
N ILE A 295 7.36 -26.03 7.50
CA ILE A 295 6.09 -25.28 7.32
C ILE A 295 5.86 -24.37 8.51
N PHE A 296 6.21 -24.82 9.72
CA PHE A 296 6.08 -24.02 10.94
C PHE A 296 6.92 -22.75 10.91
N VAL A 297 8.13 -22.80 10.34
CA VAL A 297 8.99 -21.62 10.22
C VAL A 297 8.41 -20.61 9.24
N TYR A 298 7.94 -21.06 8.06
CA TYR A 298 7.26 -20.16 7.13
C TYR A 298 5.96 -19.58 7.72
N GLY A 299 5.23 -20.36 8.52
CA GLY A 299 4.04 -19.87 9.24
C GLY A 299 4.38 -18.82 10.27
N LEU A 300 5.45 -19.00 11.03
CA LEU A 300 5.93 -18.01 11.99
C LEU A 300 6.40 -16.73 11.27
N ILE A 301 7.18 -16.85 10.19
CA ILE A 301 7.61 -15.70 9.38
C ILE A 301 6.40 -14.93 8.85
N GLY A 302 5.40 -15.64 8.32
CA GLY A 302 4.18 -15.03 7.81
C GLY A 302 3.34 -14.36 8.90
N LEU A 303 3.26 -14.97 10.09
CA LEU A 303 2.60 -14.39 11.26
C LEU A 303 3.28 -13.08 11.69
N VAL A 304 4.60 -13.09 11.83
CA VAL A 304 5.38 -11.91 12.24
C VAL A 304 5.32 -10.82 11.18
N ALA A 305 5.35 -11.16 9.88
CA ALA A 305 5.14 -10.20 8.79
C ALA A 305 3.73 -9.58 8.83
N GLY A 306 2.71 -10.37 9.17
CA GLY A 306 1.34 -9.90 9.41
C GLY A 306 1.27 -8.94 10.59
N LEU A 307 1.87 -9.30 11.72
CA LEU A 307 1.97 -8.45 12.92
C LEU A 307 2.70 -7.14 12.63
N ALA A 308 3.81 -7.19 11.89
CA ALA A 308 4.58 -5.99 11.53
C ALA A 308 3.77 -5.03 10.63
N ARG A 309 2.94 -5.58 9.74
CA ARG A 309 1.97 -4.80 8.95
C ARG A 309 0.95 -4.11 9.85
N VAL A 310 0.37 -4.85 10.79
CA VAL A 310 -0.61 -4.33 11.77
C VAL A 310 0.03 -3.25 12.63
N ALA A 311 1.24 -3.49 13.16
CA ALA A 311 2.01 -2.53 13.94
C ALA A 311 2.24 -1.24 13.15
N THR A 312 2.58 -1.33 11.85
CA THR A 312 2.73 -0.13 11.02
C THR A 312 1.41 0.63 10.89
N VAL A 313 0.28 -0.05 10.70
CA VAL A 313 -1.04 0.61 10.67
C VAL A 313 -1.36 1.27 12.00
N LEU A 314 -1.06 0.62 13.13
CA LEU A 314 -1.28 1.18 14.46
C LEU A 314 -0.42 2.43 14.68
N VAL A 315 0.87 2.38 14.35
CA VAL A 315 1.79 3.53 14.44
C VAL A 315 1.33 4.68 13.57
N LEU A 316 0.91 4.41 12.33
CA LEU A 316 0.36 5.44 11.44
C LEU A 316 -0.95 6.01 11.98
N SER A 317 -1.81 5.18 12.57
CA SER A 317 -3.07 5.61 13.17
C SER A 317 -2.83 6.50 14.40
N LEU A 318 -1.83 6.17 15.23
CA LEU A 318 -1.37 7.01 16.34
C LEU A 318 -0.78 8.32 15.84
N LEU A 319 0.06 8.28 14.80
CA LEU A 319 0.63 9.47 14.17
C LEU A 319 -0.47 10.41 13.65
N PHE A 320 -1.54 9.85 13.09
CA PHE A 320 -2.71 10.59 12.63
C PHE A 320 -3.68 10.99 13.74
N ARG A 321 -3.35 10.67 15.00
CA ARG A 321 -4.19 10.92 16.18
C ARG A 321 -5.61 10.39 15.97
N MET A 322 -5.74 9.15 15.50
CA MET A 322 -7.03 8.49 15.40
C MET A 322 -7.65 8.31 16.80
N PRO A 323 -8.98 8.32 16.92
CA PRO A 323 -9.66 8.17 18.20
C PRO A 323 -9.46 6.74 18.74
N ALA A 324 -9.54 6.55 20.06
CA ALA A 324 -9.22 5.28 20.73
C ALA A 324 -10.06 4.10 20.21
N GLU A 325 -11.30 4.37 19.83
CA GLU A 325 -12.29 3.42 19.35
C GLU A 325 -11.92 2.87 17.96
N TYR A 326 -11.19 3.64 17.16
CA TYR A 326 -10.65 3.17 15.90
C TYR A 326 -9.70 2.00 16.11
N PHE A 327 -8.92 2.00 17.20
CA PHE A 327 -8.00 0.91 17.54
C PHE A 327 -8.74 -0.37 17.91
N ALA A 328 -9.88 -0.26 18.61
CA ALA A 328 -10.73 -1.41 18.89
C ALA A 328 -11.24 -2.05 17.59
N LEU A 329 -11.63 -1.25 16.60
CA LEU A 329 -12.07 -1.77 15.29
C LEU A 329 -10.95 -2.35 14.44
N LEU A 330 -9.71 -1.89 14.64
CA LEU A 330 -8.55 -2.47 13.97
C LEU A 330 -8.23 -3.90 14.43
N THR A 331 -8.74 -4.35 15.58
CA THR A 331 -8.48 -5.70 16.10
C THR A 331 -8.95 -6.80 15.14
N ILE A 332 -10.14 -6.67 14.55
CA ILE A 332 -10.68 -7.68 13.62
C ILE A 332 -9.83 -7.76 12.33
N PRO A 333 -9.55 -6.66 11.60
CA PRO A 333 -8.61 -6.69 10.48
C PRO A 333 -7.20 -7.13 10.85
N ALA A 334 -6.74 -6.85 12.07
CA ALA A 334 -5.44 -7.27 12.55
C ALA A 334 -5.36 -8.79 12.73
N PHE A 335 -6.39 -9.38 13.36
CA PHE A 335 -6.52 -10.82 13.52
C PHE A 335 -6.45 -11.53 12.17
N PHE A 336 -7.29 -11.13 11.20
CA PHE A 336 -7.27 -11.74 9.88
C PHE A 336 -5.94 -11.55 9.13
N GLN A 337 -5.29 -10.39 9.26
CA GLN A 337 -3.98 -10.17 8.64
C GLN A 337 -2.90 -11.12 9.18
N CYS A 338 -2.91 -11.37 10.49
CA CYS A 338 -1.99 -12.29 11.15
C CYS A 338 -2.32 -13.74 10.77
N MET A 339 -3.60 -14.10 10.82
CA MET A 339 -4.08 -15.45 10.46
C MET A 339 -3.76 -15.79 9.00
N PHE A 340 -4.07 -14.90 8.04
CA PHE A 340 -3.73 -15.12 6.63
C PHE A 340 -2.21 -15.06 6.37
N GLY A 341 -1.47 -14.32 7.20
CA GLY A 341 -0.01 -14.37 7.21
C GLY A 341 0.49 -15.77 7.56
N ALA A 342 0.02 -16.36 8.66
CA ALA A 342 0.38 -17.70 9.09
C ALA A 342 -0.07 -18.79 8.11
N LEU A 343 -1.32 -18.69 7.62
CA LEU A 343 -1.88 -19.62 6.63
C LEU A 343 -1.18 -19.58 5.27
N SER A 344 -0.35 -18.59 5.01
CA SER A 344 0.45 -18.52 3.78
C SER A 344 1.63 -19.50 3.76
N ALA A 345 1.92 -20.20 4.87
CA ALA A 345 3.05 -21.11 4.99
C ALA A 345 3.07 -22.27 3.97
N PRO A 346 1.96 -22.99 3.71
CA PRO A 346 1.96 -24.09 2.74
C PRO A 346 2.25 -23.57 1.33
N ILE A 347 1.68 -22.41 0.99
CA ILE A 347 1.89 -21.72 -0.30
C ILE A 347 3.36 -21.33 -0.43
N SER A 348 3.94 -20.73 0.61
CA SER A 348 5.35 -20.32 0.64
C SER A 348 6.29 -21.51 0.41
N LYS A 349 6.05 -22.63 1.11
CA LYS A 349 6.84 -23.85 0.93
C LYS A 349 6.71 -24.40 -0.49
N TYR A 350 5.49 -24.44 -1.02
CA TYR A 350 5.22 -24.92 -2.37
C TYR A 350 5.89 -24.03 -3.43
N LEU A 351 5.83 -22.71 -3.25
CA LEU A 351 6.38 -21.73 -4.19
C LEU A 351 7.92 -21.79 -4.23
N VAL A 352 8.57 -21.82 -3.06
CA VAL A 352 10.03 -21.95 -2.95
C VAL A 352 10.55 -23.27 -3.55
N LYS A 353 9.77 -24.35 -3.48
CA LYS A 353 10.18 -25.66 -4.02
C LYS A 353 10.04 -25.75 -5.55
N ASN A 354 9.06 -25.06 -6.14
CA ASN A 354 8.66 -25.29 -7.54
C ASN A 354 9.05 -24.15 -8.50
N ILE A 355 9.52 -23.01 -8.00
CA ILE A 355 10.11 -21.99 -8.88
C ILE A 355 11.43 -22.53 -9.43
N LYS A 356 11.52 -22.60 -10.76
CA LYS A 356 12.74 -22.97 -11.49
C LYS A 356 13.61 -21.72 -11.59
N ILE A 357 14.72 -21.71 -10.86
CA ILE A 357 15.76 -20.67 -10.97
C ILE A 357 16.58 -20.94 -12.22
#